data_AF-A0A7V8BLI2-F1
#
_entry.id   AF-A0A7V8BLI2-F1
#
_cell.length_a   1.000
_cell.length_b   1.000
_cell.length_c   1.000
_cell.angle_alpha   90.00
_cell.angle_beta   90.00
_cell.angle_gamma   90.00
#
_symmetry.space_group_name_H-M   'P 1'
#
loop_
_entity.id
_entity.type
_entity.pdbx_description
1 polymer ?
#
loop_
_entity_poly.entity_id
_entity_poly.type
_entity_poly.pdbx_seq_one_letter_code
_entity_poly.pdbx_strand_id
1 'polypeptide(L)' 'MARTKNLVETSRLTFSPSAEIVAYVDDLVRLGIHGKGRSEVVNAMVVREVERLVKEGFLHLRKPASK' A
#
# COMPACT_ATOMS: atom_id res chain seq x y z
N MET A 1 -15.58 23.82 15.81
CA MET A 1 -15.20 22.41 16.00
C MET A 1 -13.78 22.22 15.47
N ALA A 2 -12.81 21.97 16.34
CA ALA A 2 -11.42 21.80 15.93
C ALA A 2 -11.25 20.47 15.17
N ARG A 3 -10.63 20.50 14.00
CA ARG A 3 -10.29 19.28 13.23
C ARG A 3 -9.28 18.46 14.03
N THR A 4 -9.66 17.27 14.46
CA THR A 4 -8.75 16.26 14.98
C THR A 4 -7.63 16.05 13.97
N LYS A 5 -6.37 16.26 14.37
CA LYS A 5 -5.21 15.92 13.53
C LYS A 5 -5.31 14.43 13.19
N ASN A 6 -5.38 14.09 11.90
CA ASN A 6 -5.23 12.72 11.46
C ASN A 6 -3.86 12.20 11.95
N LEU A 7 -3.90 11.36 12.99
CA LEU A 7 -2.76 10.77 13.70
C LEU A 7 -2.24 9.50 13.03
N VAL A 8 -2.57 9.27 11.76
CA VAL A 8 -2.04 8.14 10.99
C VAL A 8 -0.72 8.60 10.39
N GLU A 9 0.40 8.14 10.96
CA GLU A 9 1.72 8.32 10.36
C GLU A 9 1.69 7.78 8.94
N THR A 10 1.75 8.68 7.96
CA THR A 10 1.85 8.31 6.55
C THR A 10 3.32 8.19 6.21
N SER A 11 3.83 6.96 6.19
CA SER A 11 5.21 6.70 5.75
C SER A 11 5.27 6.76 4.22
N ARG A 12 6.17 7.60 3.69
CA ARG A 12 6.43 7.66 2.24
C ARG A 12 7.52 6.66 1.88
N LEU A 13 7.19 5.69 1.04
CA LEU A 13 8.14 4.74 0.48
C LEU A 13 8.43 5.10 -0.99
N THR A 14 9.71 5.13 -1.37
CA THR A 14 10.15 5.43 -2.74
C THR A 14 10.99 4.26 -3.24
N PHE A 15 10.68 3.76 -4.42
CA PHE A 15 11.41 2.67 -5.08
C PHE A 15 11.36 2.85 -6.59
N SER A 16 12.26 2.18 -7.30
CA SER A 16 12.38 2.24 -8.75
C SER A 16 11.99 0.87 -9.35
N PRO A 17 10.71 0.66 -9.70
CA PRO A 17 10.29 -0.60 -10.33
C PRO A 17 10.82 -0.74 -11.76
N SER A 18 10.77 -1.97 -12.29
CA SER A 18 11.04 -2.23 -13.70
C SER A 18 9.99 -1.57 -14.60
N ALA A 19 10.35 -1.34 -15.87
CA ALA A 19 9.44 -0.75 -16.86
C ALA A 19 8.16 -1.57 -17.07
N GLU A 20 8.27 -2.90 -16.99
CA GLU A 20 7.14 -3.84 -17.10
C GLU A 20 6.12 -3.64 -15.97
N ILE A 21 6.60 -3.48 -14.72
CA ILE A 21 5.72 -3.21 -13.57
C ILE A 21 5.03 -1.85 -13.73
N VAL A 22 5.74 -0.84 -14.22
CA VAL A 22 5.14 0.48 -14.49
C VAL A 22 4.03 0.38 -15.53
N ALA A 23 4.29 -0.32 -16.64
CA ALA A 23 3.30 -0.52 -17.70
C ALA A 23 2.07 -1.29 -17.19
N TYR A 24 2.28 -2.34 -16.39
CA TYR A 24 1.19 -3.10 -15.77
C TYR A 24 0.33 -2.22 -14.86
N VAL A 25 0.94 -1.39 -14.01
CA VAL A 25 0.21 -0.47 -13.14
C VAL A 25 -0.56 0.57 -13.96
N ASP A 26 0.01 1.07 -15.06
CA ASP A 26 -0.68 1.99 -15.97
C ASP A 26 -1.92 1.38 -16.60
N ASP A 27 -1.85 0.12 -17.01
CA ASP A 27 -2.99 -0.59 -17.55
C ASP A 27 -4.09 -0.78 -16.50
N LEU A 28 -3.73 -1.10 -15.25
CA LEU A 28 -4.69 -1.17 -14.14
C LEU A 28 -5.39 0.17 -13.89
N VAL A 29 -4.64 1.27 -13.92
CA VAL A 29 -5.19 2.63 -13.79
C VAL A 29 -6.16 2.93 -14.94
N ARG A 30 -5.79 2.60 -16.18
CA ARG A 30 -6.65 2.80 -17.36
C ARG A 30 -7.94 1.99 -17.28
N LEU A 31 -7.88 0.78 -16.75
CA LEU A 31 -9.04 -0.08 -16.54
C LEU A 31 -9.89 0.35 -15.33
N GLY A 32 -9.44 1.32 -14.53
CA GLY A 32 -10.11 1.76 -13.31
C GLY A 32 -10.09 0.71 -12.20
N ILE A 33 -9.15 -0.23 -12.25
CA ILE A 33 -9.00 -1.30 -11.26
C ILE A 33 -8.13 -0.78 -10.12
N HIS A 34 -8.61 -0.92 -8.88
CA HIS A 34 -7.91 -0.53 -7.63
C HIS A 34 -7.70 0.98 -7.38
N GLY A 35 -7.91 1.87 -8.36
CA GLY A 35 -7.80 3.32 -8.16
C GLY A 35 -7.73 4.12 -9.46
N LYS A 36 -7.64 5.45 -9.34
CA LYS A 36 -7.53 6.39 -10.47
C LYS A 36 -6.10 6.82 -10.77
N GLY A 37 -5.16 6.50 -9.90
CA GLY A 37 -3.76 6.87 -10.04
C GLY A 37 -2.82 5.76 -9.59
N ARG A 38 -1.58 5.81 -10.10
CA ARG A 38 -0.54 4.80 -9.83
C ARG A 38 -0.36 4.55 -8.33
N SER A 39 -0.31 5.61 -7.52
CA SER A 39 -0.10 5.50 -6.08
C SER A 39 -1.24 4.74 -5.38
N GLU A 40 -2.49 4.95 -5.81
CA GLU A 40 -3.65 4.25 -5.24
C GLU A 40 -3.61 2.77 -5.60
N VAL A 41 -3.36 2.45 -6.87
CA VAL A 41 -3.25 1.08 -7.37
C VAL A 41 -2.12 0.33 -6.66
N VAL A 42 -0.93 0.93 -6.59
CA VAL A 42 0.23 0.33 -5.90
C VAL A 42 -0.06 0.13 -4.42
N ASN A 43 -0.66 1.13 -3.76
CA ASN A 43 -1.02 1.01 -2.35
C ASN A 43 -2.00 -0.16 -2.11
N ALA A 44 -3.04 -0.30 -2.94
CA ALA A 44 -4.00 -1.39 -2.84
C ALA A 44 -3.33 -2.77 -3.04
N MET A 45 -2.43 -2.89 -4.02
CA MET A 45 -1.68 -4.12 -4.25
C MET A 45 -0.77 -4.48 -3.07
N VAL A 46 -0.01 -3.50 -2.56
CA VAL A 46 0.91 -3.72 -1.43
C VAL A 46 0.14 -4.10 -0.17
N VAL A 47 -0.96 -3.42 0.16
CA VAL A 47 -1.78 -3.75 1.33
C VAL A 47 -2.31 -5.18 1.22
N ARG A 48 -2.85 -5.56 0.06
CA ARG A 48 -3.37 -6.92 -0.16
C ARG A 48 -2.29 -7.99 0.00
N GLU A 49 -1.09 -7.73 -0.49
CA GLU A 49 0.02 -8.67 -0.37
C GLU A 49 0.54 -8.76 1.06
N VAL A 50 0.63 -7.64 1.78
CA VAL A 50 0.99 -7.64 3.20
C VAL A 50 -0.04 -8.43 4.02
N GLU A 51 -1.35 -8.22 3.77
CA GLU A 51 -2.41 -9.01 4.41
C GLU A 51 -2.27 -10.50 4.11
N ARG A 52 -1.95 -10.88 2.87
CA ARG A 52 -1.70 -12.27 2.48
C ARG A 52 -0.53 -12.87 3.27
N LEU A 53 0.60 -12.17 3.32
CA LEU A 53 1.80 -12.61 4.04
C LEU A 53 1.56 -12.75 5.55
N VAL A 54 0.74 -11.86 6.14
CA VAL A 54 0.32 -11.97 7.55
C VAL A 54 -0.57 -13.20 7.75
N LYS A 55 -1.57 -13.42 6.88
CA LYS A 55 -2.48 -14.58 6.97
C LYS A 55 -1.75 -15.92 6.81
N GLU A 56 -0.76 -15.97 5.93
CA GLU A 56 0.07 -17.15 5.69
C GLU A 56 1.15 -17.36 6.76
N GLY A 57 1.31 -16.43 7.70
CA GLY A 57 2.30 -16.54 8.79
C GLY A 57 3.74 -16.22 8.39
N PHE A 58 3.98 -15.72 7.17
CA PHE A 58 5.30 -15.25 6.75
C PHE A 58 5.70 -13.95 7.44
N LEU A 59 4.71 -13.13 7.82
CA LEU A 59 4.91 -11.83 8.46
C LEU A 59 4.36 -11.85 9.89
N HIS A 60 5.24 -12.05 10.86
CA HIS A 60 4.92 -11.88 12.27
C HIS A 60 5.02 -10.40 12.62
N LEU A 61 3.90 -9.69 12.63
CA LEU A 61 3.85 -8.34 13.16
C LEU A 61 4.18 -8.41 14.66
N ARG A 62 5.40 -8.01 15.04
CA ARG A 62 5.75 -7.88 16.46
C ARG A 62 4.74 -6.93 17.09
N LYS A 63 4.01 -7.42 18.09
CA LYS A 63 3.08 -6.63 18.90
C LYS A 63 3.85 -5.39 19.39
N PRO A 64 3.38 -4.16 19.14
CA PRO A 64 4.04 -2.98 19.68
C PRO A 64 4.09 -3.13 21.21
N ALA A 65 5.29 -3.01 21.77
CA ALA A 65 5.49 -3.03 23.21
C ALA A 65 4.73 -1.84 23.79
N SER A 66 3.54 -2.10 24.35
CA SER A 66 2.82 -1.13 25.15
C SER A 66 3.71 -0.76 26.33
N LYS A 67 4.19 0.48 26.35
CA LYS A 67 4.72 1.13 27.57
C LYS A 67 3.59 1.87 28.25
#